data_AF-A0A9D6FFB0-F1
#
_entry.id   AF-A0A9D6FFB0-F1
#
_cell.length_a   1.000
_cell.length_b   1.000
_cell.length_c   1.000
_cell.angle_alpha   90.00
_cell.angle_beta   90.00
_cell.angle_gamma   90.00
#
_symmetry.space_group_name_H-M   'P 1'
#
loop_
_entity.id
_entity.type
_entity.pdbx_description
1 polymer ?
#
loop_
_entity_poly.entity_id
_entity_poly.type
_entity_poly.pdbx_seq_one_letter_code
_entity_poly.pdbx_strand_id
1 'polypeptide(L)'
;MTTWRARLAVLAVFVAGFLCGGAAANLYRLRIENEIVHSPDVMIQVVLYKMGRELELTDSQKEEVRQALLDARTEILHQTKDVLPQFKNIFEKTQGRIRAVLTPEQQEKFDRVIAERRSFMQEMERKAQQP
;
A
#
# COMPACT_ATOMS: atom_id res chain seq x y z
N MET A 1 -34.51 -2.13 45.53
CA MET A 1 -33.20 -1.94 44.87
C MET A 1 -33.27 -0.72 43.97
N THR A 2 -32.37 0.25 44.11
CA THR A 2 -32.48 1.57 43.48
C THR A 2 -32.29 1.48 41.95
N THR A 3 -33.32 1.88 41.20
CA THR A 3 -33.40 1.81 39.73
C THR A 3 -32.28 2.58 39.01
N TRP A 4 -31.65 3.55 39.70
CA TRP A 4 -30.46 4.27 39.24
C TRP A 4 -29.25 3.36 39.02
N ARG A 5 -29.02 2.38 39.91
CA ARG A 5 -27.91 1.42 39.77
C ARG A 5 -28.10 0.52 38.55
N ALA A 6 -29.34 0.13 38.26
CA ALA A 6 -29.67 -0.64 37.07
C ALA A 6 -29.46 0.17 35.78
N ARG A 7 -29.83 1.45 35.76
CA ARG A 7 -29.58 2.35 34.60
C ARG A 7 -28.08 2.54 34.33
N LEU A 8 -27.27 2.70 35.38
CA LEU A 8 -25.81 2.81 35.22
C LEU A 8 -25.19 1.52 34.67
N ALA A 9 -25.66 0.36 35.11
CA ALA A 9 -25.18 -0.92 34.60
C ALA A 9 -25.48 -1.09 33.10
N VAL A 10 -26.70 -0.73 32.66
CA VAL A 10 -27.08 -0.80 31.24
C VAL A 10 -26.26 0.19 30.41
N LEU A 11 -26.07 1.42 30.90
CA LEU A 11 -25.28 2.43 30.19
C LEU A 11 -23.81 2.01 30.04
N ALA A 12 -23.23 1.37 31.08
CA ALA A 12 -21.87 0.86 31.02
C ALA A 12 -21.69 -0.23 29.95
N VAL A 13 -22.65 -1.16 29.82
CA VAL A 13 -22.62 -2.19 28.77
C VAL A 13 -22.71 -1.56 27.37
N PHE A 14 -23.54 -0.52 27.21
CA PHE A 14 -23.71 0.16 25.93
C PHE A 14 -22.44 0.92 25.51
N VAL A 15 -21.80 1.63 26.45
CA VAL A 15 -20.54 2.33 26.19
C VAL A 15 -19.42 1.34 25.88
N ALA A 16 -19.33 0.23 26.61
CA ALA A 16 -18.36 -0.82 26.31
C ALA A 16 -18.58 -1.43 24.91
N GLY A 17 -19.83 -1.70 24.54
CA GLY A 17 -20.18 -2.17 23.20
C GLY A 17 -19.84 -1.16 22.10
N PHE A 18 -20.10 0.13 22.33
CA PHE A 18 -19.76 1.20 21.38
C PHE A 18 -18.25 1.37 21.19
N LEU A 19 -17.47 1.30 22.28
CA LEU A 19 -16.00 1.36 22.22
C LEU A 19 -15.42 0.12 21.52
N CYS A 20 -15.93 -1.08 21.82
CA CYS A 20 -15.53 -2.30 21.10
C CYS A 20 -15.90 -2.24 19.62
N GLY A 21 -17.10 -1.78 19.27
CA GLY A 21 -17.54 -1.63 17.89
C GLY A 21 -16.72 -0.57 17.14
N GLY A 22 -16.43 0.57 17.76
CA GLY A 22 -15.60 1.62 17.19
C GLY A 22 -14.14 1.20 17.00
N ALA A 23 -13.56 0.49 17.97
CA ALA A 23 -12.21 -0.04 17.86
C ALA A 23 -12.11 -1.14 16.79
N ALA A 24 -13.09 -2.05 16.73
CA ALA A 24 -13.18 -3.07 15.68
C ALA A 24 -13.34 -2.43 14.31
N ALA A 25 -14.23 -1.44 14.15
CA ALA A 25 -14.42 -0.72 12.90
C ALA A 25 -13.17 0.06 12.48
N ASN A 26 -12.44 0.69 13.41
CA ASN A 26 -11.20 1.40 13.12
C ASN A 26 -10.06 0.46 12.71
N LEU A 27 -9.92 -0.68 13.40
CA LEU A 27 -8.96 -1.73 13.03
C LEU A 27 -9.32 -2.39 11.70
N TYR A 28 -10.61 -2.60 11.42
CA TYR A 28 -11.10 -3.13 10.16
C TYR A 28 -10.91 -2.14 9.01
N ARG A 29 -11.16 -0.84 9.25
CA ARG A 29 -10.91 0.23 8.28
C ARG A 29 -9.44 0.38 7.95
N LEU A 30 -8.53 0.33 8.94
CA LEU A 30 -7.08 0.34 8.70
C LEU A 30 -6.59 -0.92 7.97
N ARG A 31 -7.24 -2.07 8.17
CA ARG A 31 -6.90 -3.31 7.46
C ARG A 31 -7.42 -3.31 6.02
N ILE A 32 -8.65 -2.82 5.81
CA ILE A 32 -9.33 -2.76 4.52
C ILE A 32 -8.87 -1.57 3.66
N GLU A 33 -8.60 -0.39 4.20
CA GLU A 33 -8.00 0.71 3.42
C GLU A 33 -6.60 0.32 2.95
N ASN A 34 -5.83 -0.41 3.77
CA ASN A 34 -4.50 -0.88 3.38
C ASN A 34 -4.53 -2.08 2.41
N GLU A 35 -5.56 -2.94 2.46
CA GLU A 35 -5.75 -4.00 1.47
C GLU A 35 -6.43 -3.52 0.19
N ILE A 36 -7.49 -2.71 0.24
CA ILE A 36 -8.25 -2.30 -0.95
C ILE A 36 -7.56 -1.17 -1.71
N VAL A 37 -7.00 -0.15 -1.03
CA VAL A 37 -6.31 0.96 -1.74
C VAL A 37 -4.97 0.49 -2.35
N HIS A 38 -4.39 -0.61 -1.86
CA HIS A 38 -3.13 -1.18 -2.36
C HIS A 38 -3.26 -2.60 -2.95
N SER A 39 -4.48 -3.09 -3.20
CA SER A 39 -4.68 -4.34 -3.93
C SER A 39 -4.30 -4.13 -5.39
N PRO A 40 -3.36 -4.92 -5.95
CA PRO A 40 -2.98 -4.86 -7.37
C PRO A 40 -4.17 -5.01 -8.33
N ASP A 41 -5.23 -5.66 -7.83
CA ASP A 41 -6.51 -5.83 -8.50
C ASP A 41 -7.20 -4.49 -8.80
N VAL A 42 -7.05 -3.47 -7.95
CA VAL A 42 -7.72 -2.17 -8.15
C VAL A 42 -7.19 -1.43 -9.37
N MET A 43 -5.87 -1.47 -9.63
CA MET A 43 -5.32 -0.85 -10.83
C MET A 43 -5.76 -1.58 -12.10
N ILE A 44 -5.74 -2.92 -12.08
CA ILE A 44 -6.23 -3.75 -13.19
C ILE A 44 -7.72 -3.49 -13.42
N GLN A 45 -8.53 -3.41 -12.36
CA GLN A 45 -9.96 -3.10 -12.44
C GLN A 45 -10.23 -1.69 -12.98
N VAL A 46 -9.44 -0.68 -12.60
CA VAL A 46 -9.58 0.69 -13.15
C VAL A 46 -9.29 0.71 -14.65
N VAL A 47 -8.21 0.04 -15.07
CA VAL A 47 -7.84 -0.05 -16.50
C VAL A 47 -8.90 -0.85 -17.26
N LEU A 48 -9.32 -2.00 -16.73
CA LEU A 48 -10.34 -2.86 -17.33
C LEU A 48 -11.70 -2.16 -17.43
N TYR A 49 -12.10 -1.41 -16.40
CA TYR A 49 -13.33 -0.62 -16.42
C TYR A 49 -13.28 0.47 -17.49
N LYS A 50 -12.16 1.19 -17.58
CA LYS A 50 -11.95 2.23 -18.59
C LYS A 50 -11.99 1.64 -20.00
N MET A 51 -11.22 0.57 -20.26
CA MET A 51 -11.19 -0.12 -21.56
C MET A 51 -12.54 -0.75 -21.90
N GLY A 52 -13.19 -1.39 -20.93
CA GLY A 52 -14.51 -1.99 -21.09
C GLY A 52 -15.56 -0.98 -21.50
N ARG A 53 -15.50 0.25 -20.96
CA ARG A 53 -16.40 1.35 -21.31
C ARG A 53 -16.05 2.01 -22.64
N GLU A 54 -14.77 2.28 -22.91
CA GLU A 54 -14.34 3.00 -24.12
C GLU A 54 -14.35 2.12 -25.38
N LEU A 55 -14.16 0.81 -25.22
CA LEU A 55 -14.10 -0.15 -26.32
C LEU A 55 -15.34 -1.06 -26.38
N GLU A 56 -16.32 -0.83 -25.51
CA GLU A 56 -17.57 -1.61 -25.41
C GLU A 56 -17.31 -3.12 -25.35
N LEU A 57 -16.34 -3.53 -24.52
CA LEU A 57 -15.93 -4.93 -24.44
C LEU A 57 -17.08 -5.82 -23.92
N THR A 58 -17.27 -6.95 -24.59
CA THR A 58 -18.12 -8.04 -24.10
C THR A 58 -17.50 -8.67 -22.84
N ASP A 59 -18.28 -9.44 -22.09
CA ASP A 59 -17.78 -10.05 -20.85
C ASP A 59 -16.68 -11.08 -21.11
N SER A 60 -16.73 -11.79 -22.24
CA SER A 60 -15.65 -12.69 -22.67
C SER A 60 -14.36 -11.91 -22.94
N GLN A 61 -14.46 -10.76 -23.62
CA GLN A 61 -13.29 -9.92 -23.92
C GLN A 61 -12.71 -9.27 -22.67
N LYS A 62 -13.57 -8.89 -21.70
CA LYS A 62 -13.09 -8.36 -20.42
C LYS A 62 -12.26 -9.38 -19.66
N GLU A 63 -12.66 -10.65 -19.65
CA GLU A 63 -11.87 -11.69 -18.98
C GLU A 63 -10.53 -11.92 -19.68
N GLU A 64 -10.49 -11.96 -21.01
CA GLU A 64 -9.22 -12.06 -21.75
C GLU A 64 -8.28 -10.87 -21.49
N VAL A 65 -8.81 -9.64 -21.49
CA VAL A 65 -8.03 -8.44 -21.18
C VAL A 65 -7.54 -8.48 -19.72
N ARG A 66 -8.37 -8.96 -18.79
CA ARG A 66 -7.97 -9.12 -17.39
C ARG A 66 -6.80 -10.09 -17.25
N GLN A 67 -6.86 -11.24 -17.93
CA GLN A 67 -5.77 -12.21 -17.93
C GLN A 67 -4.49 -11.63 -18.54
N ALA A 68 -4.58 -10.95 -19.68
CA ALA A 68 -3.42 -10.31 -20.31
C ALA A 68 -2.75 -9.26 -19.38
N LEU A 69 -3.55 -8.48 -18.62
CA LEU A 69 -3.03 -7.53 -17.64
C LEU A 69 -2.36 -8.22 -16.44
N LEU A 70 -2.89 -9.36 -15.99
CA LEU A 70 -2.30 -10.16 -14.92
C LEU A 70 -0.98 -10.81 -15.34
N ASP A 71 -0.91 -11.33 -16.57
CA ASP A 71 0.29 -11.93 -17.13
C ASP A 71 1.39 -10.88 -17.28
N ALA A 72 1.06 -9.72 -17.87
CA ALA A 72 2.01 -8.61 -18.01
C ALA A 72 2.54 -8.14 -16.64
N ARG A 73 1.68 -8.08 -15.62
CA ARG A 73 2.11 -7.76 -14.26
C ARG A 73 3.11 -8.79 -13.73
N THR A 74 2.83 -10.07 -13.93
CA THR A 74 3.70 -11.16 -13.47
C THR A 74 5.07 -11.08 -14.13
N GLU A 75 5.09 -10.81 -15.44
CA GLU A 75 6.33 -10.59 -16.19
C GLU A 75 7.10 -9.37 -15.68
N ILE A 76 6.43 -8.24 -15.46
CA ILE A 76 7.04 -7.03 -14.89
C ILE A 76 7.64 -7.33 -13.52
N LEU A 77 6.92 -8.02 -12.64
CA LEU A 77 7.42 -8.36 -11.30
C LEU A 77 8.64 -9.28 -11.38
N HIS A 78 8.63 -10.25 -12.28
CA HIS A 78 9.76 -11.13 -12.53
C HIS A 78 10.99 -10.33 -12.96
N GLN A 79 10.85 -9.46 -13.98
CA GLN A 79 11.95 -8.63 -14.46
C GLN A 79 12.42 -7.62 -13.41
N THR A 80 11.49 -7.07 -12.62
CA THR A 80 11.79 -6.10 -11.56
C THR A 80 12.69 -6.69 -10.48
N LYS A 81 12.57 -7.98 -10.16
CA LYS A 81 13.47 -8.68 -9.21
C LYS A 81 14.94 -8.58 -9.61
N ASP A 82 15.23 -8.69 -10.90
CA ASP A 82 16.59 -8.70 -11.42
C ASP A 82 17.18 -7.29 -11.56
N VAL A 83 16.31 -6.29 -11.79
CA VAL A 83 16.72 -4.90 -12.06
C VAL A 83 16.75 -4.05 -10.79
N LEU A 84 15.92 -4.34 -9.78
CA LEU A 84 15.90 -3.60 -8.50
C LEU A 84 17.29 -3.47 -7.83
N PRO A 85 18.12 -4.54 -7.72
CA PRO A 85 19.46 -4.43 -7.15
C PRO A 85 20.36 -3.46 -7.92
N GLN A 86 20.20 -3.41 -9.25
CA GLN A 86 20.98 -2.52 -10.12
C GLN A 86 20.60 -1.06 -9.89
N PHE A 87 19.29 -0.77 -9.82
CA PHE A 87 18.80 0.57 -9.45
C PHE A 87 19.33 1.01 -8.10
N LYS A 88 19.26 0.14 -7.08
CA LYS A 88 19.75 0.44 -5.73
C LYS A 88 21.22 0.84 -5.74
N ASN A 89 22.07 0.07 -6.43
CA ASN A 89 23.48 0.38 -6.56
C ASN A 89 23.72 1.75 -7.23
N ILE A 90 22.97 2.06 -8.28
CA ILE A 90 23.04 3.37 -8.96
C ILE A 90 22.64 4.50 -7.99
N PHE A 91 21.55 4.33 -7.23
CA PHE A 91 21.11 5.31 -6.24
C PHE A 91 22.12 5.49 -5.11
N GLU A 92 22.67 4.42 -4.54
CA GLU A 92 23.68 4.48 -3.48
C GLU A 92 24.95 5.21 -3.94
N LYS A 93 25.44 4.89 -5.15
CA LYS A 93 26.58 5.61 -5.76
C LYS A 93 26.28 7.09 -5.94
N THR A 94 25.07 7.41 -6.41
CA THR A 94 24.65 8.79 -6.64
C THR A 94 24.52 9.55 -5.32
N GLN A 95 23.98 8.93 -4.27
CA GLN A 95 23.91 9.50 -2.92
C GLN A 95 25.31 9.79 -2.36
N GLY A 96 26.29 8.88 -2.57
CA GLY A 96 27.68 9.12 -2.18
C GLY A 96 28.29 10.34 -2.88
N ARG A 97 28.05 10.48 -4.18
CA ARG A 97 28.51 11.64 -4.97
C ARG A 97 27.86 12.94 -4.50
N ILE A 98 26.56 12.92 -4.20
CA ILE A 98 25.86 14.08 -3.64
C ILE A 98 26.45 14.43 -2.27
N ARG A 99 26.62 13.45 -1.38
CA ARG A 99 27.15 13.67 -0.03
C ARG A 99 28.53 14.34 -0.06
N ALA A 100 29.39 13.97 -1.01
CA ALA A 100 30.74 14.50 -1.16
C ALA A 100 30.80 16.02 -1.45
N VAL A 101 29.73 16.61 -1.98
CA VAL A 101 29.67 18.06 -2.28
C VAL A 101 28.90 18.87 -1.23
N LEU A 102 28.36 18.21 -0.20
CA LEU A 102 27.56 18.85 0.85
C LEU A 102 28.39 19.19 2.08
N THR A 103 28.06 20.31 2.74
CA THR A 103 28.61 20.65 4.06
C THR A 103 28.12 19.67 5.12
N PRO A 104 28.77 19.56 6.30
CA PRO A 104 28.32 18.69 7.37
C PRO A 104 26.85 18.92 7.78
N GLU A 105 26.39 20.16 7.89
CA GLU A 105 24.99 20.44 8.25
C GLU A 105 24.01 20.02 7.12
N GLN A 106 24.42 20.17 5.86
CA GLN A 106 23.62 19.76 4.71
C GLN A 106 23.54 18.23 4.58
N GLN A 107 24.60 17.51 4.93
CA GLN A 107 24.60 16.04 4.95
C GLN A 107 23.57 15.50 5.94
N GLU A 108 23.47 16.10 7.12
CA GLU A 108 22.48 15.69 8.13
C GLU A 108 21.04 15.88 7.61
N LYS A 109 20.77 17.01 6.93
CA LYS A 109 19.46 17.24 6.29
C LYS A 109 19.21 16.25 5.15
N PHE A 110 20.21 15.98 4.33
CA PHE A 110 20.13 15.04 3.22
C PHE A 110 19.83 13.62 3.72
N ASP A 111 20.47 13.18 4.80
CA ASP A 111 20.23 11.86 5.38
C ASP A 111 18.79 11.67 5.85
N ARG A 112 18.18 12.70 6.43
CA ARG A 112 16.75 12.67 6.81
C ARG A 112 15.85 12.51 5.58
N VAL A 113 16.11 13.27 4.51
CA VAL A 113 15.35 13.19 3.24
C VAL A 113 15.48 11.80 2.60
N ILE A 114 16.67 11.20 2.65
CA ILE A 114 16.89 9.86 2.11
C ILE A 114 16.24 8.78 2.99
N ALA A 115 16.26 8.93 4.31
CA ALA A 115 15.64 7.99 5.24
C ALA A 115 14.12 7.86 4.99
N GLU A 116 13.43 8.96 4.72
CA GLU A 116 12.00 8.96 4.37
C GLU A 116 11.70 8.21 3.08
N ARG A 117 12.62 8.21 2.10
CA ARG A 117 12.46 7.50 0.83
C ARG A 117 12.84 6.02 0.90
N ARG A 118 13.64 5.61 1.90
CA ARG A 118 14.12 4.23 2.04
C ARG A 118 12.98 3.26 2.38
N SER A 119 11.97 3.69 3.13
CA SER A 119 10.79 2.89 3.47
C SER A 119 10.03 2.42 2.24
N PHE A 120 9.85 3.31 1.25
CA PHE A 120 9.19 2.99 -0.01
C PHE A 120 9.94 1.91 -0.81
N MET A 121 11.27 2.02 -0.91
CA MET A 121 12.09 1.03 -1.61
C MET A 121 12.09 -0.34 -0.90
N GLN A 122 12.12 -0.37 0.44
CA GLN A 122 12.02 -1.61 1.21
C GLN A 122 10.67 -2.29 1.04
N GLU A 123 9.59 -1.51 0.92
CA GLU A 123 8.27 -2.06 0.64
C GLU A 123 8.19 -2.67 -0.76
N MET A 124 8.80 -2.04 -1.76
CA MET A 124 8.90 -2.58 -3.12
C MET A 124 9.75 -3.85 -3.18
N GLU A 125 10.89 -3.90 -2.48
CA GLU A 125 11.71 -5.11 -2.35
C GLU A 125 10.93 -6.26 -1.69
N ARG A 126 10.20 -5.97 -0.61
CA ARG A 126 9.32 -6.94 0.05
C ARG A 126 8.24 -7.47 -0.89
N LYS A 127 7.61 -6.60 -1.67
CA LYS A 127 6.58 -6.96 -2.66
C LYS A 127 7.15 -7.78 -3.81
N ALA A 128 8.36 -7.47 -4.26
CA ALA A 128 9.05 -8.28 -5.26
C ALA A 128 9.39 -9.67 -4.72
N GLN A 129 9.72 -9.83 -3.43
CA GLN A 129 10.06 -11.12 -2.84
C GLN A 129 8.86 -11.96 -2.39
N GLN A 130 7.65 -11.40 -2.34
CA GLN A 130 6.43 -12.15 -2.08
C GLN A 130 5.94 -12.83 -3.37
N PRO A 131 5.78 -14.17 -3.37
CA PRO A 131 5.28 -14.92 -4.52
C PRO A 131 3.80 -14.63 -4.81
#